data_AF-A0A927CXW4-F1
#
_entry.id   AF-A0A927CXW4-F1
#
_cell.length_a   1.000
_cell.length_b   1.000
_cell.length_c   1.000
_cell.angle_alpha   90.00
_cell.angle_beta   90.00
_cell.angle_gamma   90.00
#
_symmetry.space_group_name_H-M   'P 1'
#
loop_
_entity.id
_entity.type
_entity.pdbx_description
1 polymer ?
#
loop_
_entity_poly.entity_id
_entity_poly.type
_entity_poly.pdbx_seq_one_letter_code
_entity_poly.pdbx_strand_id
1 'polypeptide(L)'
;MTKYHVISAKRMGRNNGDRTYEYFFFPIDKYDKEEVIAQFRPIQKETLKNNNRWYPYTAYEYDGETFYSIQYSGIADESEI
;
A
#
# COMPACT_ATOMS: atom_id res chain seq x y z
N MET A 1 8.35 -4.17 24.31
CA MET A 1 7.57 -4.65 23.15
C MET A 1 7.70 -3.62 22.06
N THR A 2 8.21 -4.04 20.91
CA THR A 2 8.36 -3.16 19.75
C THR A 2 7.02 -3.05 19.05
N LYS A 3 6.64 -1.83 18.70
CA LYS A 3 5.37 -1.49 18.05
C LYS A 3 5.62 -0.99 16.65
N TYR A 4 4.70 -1.27 15.74
CA TYR A 4 4.84 -0.96 14.33
C TYR A 4 3.60 -0.30 13.77
N HIS A 5 3.78 0.79 13.03
CA HIS A 5 2.79 1.29 12.09
C HIS A 5 2.57 0.29 10.97
N VAL A 6 1.31 -0.01 10.68
CA VAL A 6 0.93 -0.99 9.65
C VAL A 6 0.30 -0.28 8.46
N ILE A 7 0.85 -0.51 7.26
CA ILE A 7 0.23 -0.13 5.99
C ILE A 7 -0.22 -1.37 5.25
N SER A 8 -1.51 -1.45 4.93
CA SER A 8 -2.06 -2.42 3.99
C SER A 8 -1.99 -1.87 2.57
N ALA A 9 -1.20 -2.49 1.70
CA ALA A 9 -1.09 -2.11 0.30
C ALA A 9 -1.76 -3.16 -0.59
N LYS A 10 -2.70 -2.73 -1.43
CA LYS A 10 -3.43 -3.61 -2.32
C LYS A 10 -2.65 -3.81 -3.61
N ARG A 11 -2.34 -5.06 -3.98
CA ARG A 11 -1.66 -5.38 -5.24
C ARG A 11 -2.56 -5.10 -6.45
N MET A 12 -1.92 -4.79 -7.58
CA MET A 12 -2.59 -4.61 -8.87
C MET A 12 -3.17 -5.94 -9.39
N GLY A 13 -4.32 -5.89 -10.06
CA GLY A 13 -4.95 -7.06 -10.68
C GLY A 13 -6.04 -7.73 -9.83
N ARG A 14 -6.89 -8.54 -10.51
CA ARG A 14 -8.07 -9.21 -9.90
C ARG A 14 -7.78 -10.65 -9.43
N ASN A 15 -6.70 -11.27 -9.91
CA ASN A 15 -6.33 -12.67 -9.64
C ASN A 15 -5.13 -12.78 -8.69
N ASN A 16 -5.15 -12.03 -7.58
CA ASN A 16 -4.08 -12.11 -6.58
C ASN A 16 -4.30 -13.23 -5.55
N GLY A 17 -5.36 -14.04 -5.69
CA GLY A 17 -5.75 -15.04 -4.69
C GLY A 17 -5.89 -14.41 -3.30
N ASP A 18 -5.40 -15.10 -2.28
CA ASP A 18 -5.36 -14.59 -0.90
C ASP A 18 -4.31 -13.47 -0.69
N ARG A 19 -3.44 -13.20 -1.68
CA ARG A 19 -2.40 -12.15 -1.63
C ARG A 19 -2.91 -10.80 -2.16
N THR A 20 -4.17 -10.49 -1.90
CA THR A 20 -4.78 -9.23 -2.34
C THR A 20 -4.11 -8.03 -1.67
N TYR A 21 -3.70 -8.20 -0.41
CA TYR A 21 -3.00 -7.19 0.37
C TYR A 21 -1.62 -7.68 0.77
N GLU A 22 -0.70 -6.73 0.81
CA GLU A 22 0.61 -6.85 1.40
C GLU A 22 0.69 -5.88 2.59
N TYR A 23 1.31 -6.33 3.68
CA TYR A 23 1.38 -5.57 4.91
C TYR A 23 2.80 -5.10 5.14
N PHE A 24 2.97 -3.80 5.32
CA PHE A 24 4.26 -3.18 5.61
C PHE A 24 4.27 -2.67 7.04
N PHE A 25 5.35 -2.98 7.76
CA PHE A 25 5.52 -2.69 9.17
C PHE A 25 6.67 -1.71 9.37
N PHE A 26 6.38 -0.57 9.99
CA PHE A 26 7.33 0.50 10.22
C PHE A 26 7.45 0.77 11.72
N PRO A 27 8.66 0.76 12.31
CA PRO A 27 8.82 0.97 13.75
C PRO A 27 8.31 2.34 14.20
N ILE A 28 7.46 2.39 15.23
CA ILE A 28 6.85 3.65 15.72
C ILE A 28 7.87 4.59 16.40
N ASP A 29 9.03 4.06 16.80
CA ASP A 29 10.11 4.84 17.40
C ASP A 29 10.94 5.59 16.34
N LYS A 30 10.76 5.26 15.07
CA LYS A 30 11.50 5.82 13.94
C LYS A 30 10.65 6.62 12.97
N TYR A 31 9.36 6.35 12.91
CA TYR A 31 8.46 6.98 11.96
C TYR A 31 7.14 7.34 12.62
N ASP A 32 6.60 8.49 12.24
CA ASP A 32 5.22 8.85 12.51
C ASP A 32 4.26 8.32 11.42
N LYS A 33 2.96 8.32 11.72
CA LYS A 33 1.90 7.89 10.79
C LYS A 33 1.98 8.62 9.44
N GLU A 34 2.19 9.93 9.45
CA GLU A 34 2.24 10.73 8.24
C GLU A 34 3.47 10.39 7.40
N GLU A 35 4.60 10.09 8.04
CA GLU A 35 5.85 9.72 7.37
C GLU A 35 5.74 8.36 6.68
N VAL A 36 5.14 7.36 7.35
CA VAL A 36 4.96 6.03 6.75
C VAL A 36 4.02 6.06 5.55
N ILE A 37 2.99 6.89 5.57
CA ILE A 37 2.10 7.09 4.42
C ILE A 37 2.87 7.77 3.28
N ALA A 38 3.69 8.78 3.60
CA ALA A 38 4.47 9.54 2.62
C ALA A 38 5.54 8.70 1.90
N GLN A 39 5.96 7.56 2.47
CA GLN A 39 6.84 6.61 1.78
C GLN A 39 6.22 6.05 0.49
N PHE A 40 4.89 5.92 0.45
CA PHE A 40 4.14 5.42 -0.70
C PHE A 40 3.80 6.57 -1.65
N ARG A 41 4.59 6.71 -2.71
CA ARG A 41 4.51 7.86 -3.61
C ARG A 41 3.33 7.71 -4.59
N PRO A 42 2.38 8.65 -4.64
CA PRO A 42 1.31 8.60 -5.62
C PRO A 42 1.87 8.79 -7.02
N ILE A 43 1.52 7.89 -7.93
CA ILE A 43 1.87 7.96 -9.35
C ILE A 43 0.61 7.88 -10.21
N GLN A 44 0.62 8.55 -11.35
CA GLN A 44 -0.47 8.47 -12.31
C GLN A 44 -0.24 7.29 -13.26
N LYS A 45 -1.27 6.45 -13.43
CA LYS A 45 -1.28 5.34 -14.38
C LYS A 45 -2.57 5.39 -15.18
N GLU A 46 -2.63 4.61 -16.26
CA GLU A 46 -3.81 4.50 -17.10
C GLU A 46 -4.25 3.05 -17.21
N THR A 47 -5.55 2.82 -17.30
CA THR A 47 -6.12 1.51 -17.54
C THR A 47 -7.11 1.55 -18.70
N LEU A 48 -7.02 0.56 -19.58
CA LEU A 48 -7.96 0.39 -20.68
C LEU A 48 -9.20 -0.33 -20.17
N LYS A 49 -10.37 0.31 -20.30
CA LYS A 49 -11.66 -0.31 -19.94
C LYS A 49 -12.33 -0.94 -21.17
N ASN A 50 -13.35 -1.75 -20.91
CA ASN A 50 -14.09 -2.51 -21.94
C ASN A 50 -14.76 -1.63 -23.01
N ASN A 51 -14.91 -0.33 -22.78
CA ASN A 51 -15.38 0.65 -23.77
C ASN A 51 -14.27 1.21 -24.67
N ASN A 52 -13.09 0.57 -24.66
CA ASN A 52 -11.90 0.91 -25.42
C ASN A 52 -11.38 2.35 -25.17
N ARG A 53 -11.62 2.88 -23.97
CA ARG A 53 -11.12 4.18 -23.52
C ARG A 53 -10.13 4.00 -22.37
N TRP A 54 -9.08 4.80 -22.40
CA TRP A 54 -8.10 4.90 -21.32
C TRP A 54 -8.65 5.79 -20.21
N TYR A 55 -8.53 5.32 -18.97
CA TYR A 55 -8.90 6.07 -17.79
C TYR A 55 -7.68 6.23 -16.89
N PRO A 56 -7.34 7.46 -16.49
CA PRO A 56 -6.31 7.67 -15.51
C PRO A 56 -6.77 7.18 -14.13
N TYR A 57 -5.83 6.68 -13.35
CA TYR A 57 -6.02 6.36 -11.94
C TYR A 57 -4.72 6.60 -11.17
N THR A 58 -4.85 6.89 -9.88
CA THR A 58 -3.71 7.02 -8.98
C THR A 58 -3.34 5.65 -8.43
N ALA A 59 -2.07 5.29 -8.59
CA ALA A 59 -1.44 4.14 -7.94
C ALA A 59 -0.39 4.64 -6.95
N TYR A 60 0.19 3.75 -6.17
CA TYR A 60 1.20 4.09 -5.17
C TYR A 60 2.46 3.26 -5.39
N GLU A 61 3.61 3.92 -5.48
CA GLU A 61 4.91 3.27 -5.62
C GLU A 61 5.64 3.21 -4.28
N TYR A 62 6.17 2.05 -3.94
CA TYR A 62 7.01 1.84 -2.77
C TYR A 62 7.99 0.71 -3.05
N ASP A 63 9.27 0.96 -2.78
CA ASP A 63 10.37 0.01 -2.99
C ASP A 63 10.41 -0.65 -4.39
N GLY A 64 10.10 0.14 -5.43
CA GLY A 64 10.05 -0.33 -6.82
C GLY A 64 8.80 -1.14 -7.19
N GLU A 65 7.91 -1.44 -6.24
CA GLU A 65 6.62 -2.06 -6.49
C GLU A 65 5.49 -1.02 -6.65
N THR A 66 4.45 -1.36 -7.42
CA THR A 66 3.26 -0.52 -7.62
C THR A 66 2.01 -1.17 -7.04
N PHE A 67 1.32 -0.43 -6.19
CA PHE A 67 0.09 -0.82 -5.51
C PHE A 67 -1.11 -0.02 -6.03
N TYR A 68 -2.28 -0.66 -6.06
CA TYR A 68 -3.53 -0.02 -6.48
C TYR A 68 -4.03 0.99 -5.45
N SER A 69 -3.89 0.67 -4.16
CA SER A 69 -4.32 1.52 -3.06
C SER A 69 -3.55 1.17 -1.79
N ILE A 70 -3.37 2.15 -0.91
CA ILE A 70 -2.80 1.94 0.42
C ILE A 70 -3.79 2.37 1.51
N GLN A 71 -3.68 1.75 2.68
CA GLN A 71 -4.47 2.10 3.86
C GLN A 71 -3.61 1.97 5.12
N TYR A 72 -3.68 2.97 5.99
CA TYR A 72 -3.13 2.86 7.34
C TYR A 72 -4.05 2.01 8.22
N SER A 73 -3.51 0.92 8.75
CA SER A 73 -4.25 -0.11 9.48
C SER A 73 -4.11 -0.02 10.99
N GLY A 74 -3.27 0.88 11.51
CA GLY A 74 -3.08 1.08 12.94
C GLY A 74 -1.67 0.72 13.39
N ILE A 75 -1.55 0.38 14.67
CA ILE A 75 -0.31 -0.06 15.31
C ILE A 75 -0.47 -1.52 15.70
N ALA A 76 0.52 -2.36 15.35
CA ALA A 76 0.60 -3.75 15.75
C ALA A 76 1.79 -3.98 16.70
N ASP A 77 1.64 -4.91 17.64
CA ASP A 77 2.73 -5.43 18.44
C ASP A 77 3.47 -6.55 17.69
N GLU A 78 4.73 -6.81 18.03
CA GLU A 78 5.54 -7.90 17.43
C GLU A 78 4.87 -9.29 17.51
N SER A 79 3.99 -9.53 18.48
CA SER A 79 3.23 -10.79 18.59
C SER A 79 2.08 -10.93 17.58
N GLU A 80 1.71 -9.85 16.88
CA GLU A 80 0.62 -9.79 15.91
C GLU A 80 1.12 -9.79 14.45
N ILE A 81 2.44 -9.82 14.25
CA ILE A 81 3.13 -9.74 12.95
C ILE A 81 3.59 -11.13 12.49
#